data_AF-A0A929W4F4-F1
#
_entry.id   AF-A0A929W4F4-F1
#
_cell.length_a   1.000
_cell.length_b   1.000
_cell.length_c   1.000
_cell.angle_alpha   90.00
_cell.angle_beta   90.00
_cell.angle_gamma   90.00
#
_symmetry.space_group_name_H-M   'P 1'
#
loop_
_entity.id
_entity.type
_entity.pdbx_description
1 polymer ?
#
loop_
_entity_poly.entity_id
_entity_poly.type
_entity_poly.pdbx_seq_one_letter_code
_entity_poly.pdbx_strand_id
1 'polypeptide(L)'
;MDEGIRQDLTAPTSTADGSTPLVSVIMPLYNAEAYVEAAIHSVLASSFRSLEVVVVDDGSTDGSAKVVEALAETDRRIRLLRQANAGPCRARNVAVAASRGRYILPVDADDLLAPSFIADAVAVLDQQPEVKVVRPTIDFIGRRSGRWHLPDFSLRLLARRNHIAACALYRREDFDRVGGYCEELKAREDWDFWISMLKHGGKVVRLPEVGYYYRVVAQSKRFRDRKLAAHVIRTLNIRHAAFFEQQLGGPLRRMRSWSRWINALTRPLRYRKTVTTEVAPPVKQFVEELPWRFAAEGREIFKNRNAIRRFEVGEDTLVVKEFCLPHAFNRFVYRWFRSSKAQRSFEYA
;
A
#
# COMPACT_ATOMS: atom_id res chain seq x y z
N MET A 1 0.65 26.00 8.40
CA MET A 1 -0.62 26.30 9.10
C MET A 1 -1.22 24.96 9.46
N ASP A 2 -0.96 24.46 10.66
CA ASP A 2 -1.37 23.13 11.13
C ASP A 2 -1.63 23.16 12.66
N GLU A 3 -2.00 24.33 13.20
CA GLU A 3 -2.31 24.50 14.63
C GLU A 3 -3.73 24.07 15.00
N GLY A 4 -4.60 23.79 14.01
CA GLY A 4 -6.02 23.51 14.23
C GLY A 4 -6.39 22.05 14.48
N ILE A 5 -5.53 21.07 14.18
CA ILE A 5 -5.96 19.66 14.19
C ILE A 5 -6.37 19.18 15.59
N ARG A 6 -5.71 19.64 16.66
CA ARG A 6 -6.03 19.16 18.02
C ARG A 6 -7.24 19.83 18.67
N GLN A 7 -7.57 21.06 18.31
CA GLN A 7 -8.68 21.78 18.99
C GLN A 7 -10.06 21.23 18.61
N ASP A 8 -10.17 20.57 17.45
CA ASP A 8 -11.42 20.00 16.94
C ASP A 8 -11.53 18.47 17.11
N LEU A 9 -10.46 17.79 17.53
CA LEU A 9 -10.48 16.33 17.74
C LEU A 9 -11.13 16.01 19.09
N THR A 10 -12.39 15.60 19.03
CA THR A 10 -13.06 14.96 20.17
C THR A 10 -12.44 13.58 20.46
N ALA A 11 -12.53 13.13 21.71
CA ALA A 11 -12.09 11.78 22.09
C ALA A 11 -12.71 10.72 21.15
N PRO A 12 -12.02 9.60 20.86
CA PRO A 12 -12.51 8.57 19.96
C PRO A 12 -13.96 8.21 20.28
N THR A 13 -14.86 8.50 19.35
CA THR A 13 -16.27 8.24 19.57
C THR A 13 -16.48 6.73 19.54
N SER A 14 -17.19 6.21 20.53
CA SER A 14 -17.67 4.84 20.54
C SER A 14 -18.35 4.51 19.20
N THR A 15 -18.12 3.31 18.65
CA THR A 15 -18.78 2.89 17.41
C THR A 15 -20.30 2.91 17.58
N ALA A 16 -21.06 2.86 16.49
CA ALA A 16 -22.52 2.91 16.52
C ALA A 16 -23.19 1.86 17.44
N ASP A 17 -22.44 0.83 17.86
CA ASP A 17 -22.84 -0.23 18.78
C ASP A 17 -22.36 -0.04 20.25
N GLY A 18 -21.73 1.08 20.59
CA GLY A 18 -21.24 1.31 21.95
C GLY A 18 -19.82 0.77 22.24
N SER A 19 -19.16 0.10 21.29
CA SER A 19 -17.82 -0.49 21.52
C SER A 19 -16.67 0.44 21.13
N THR A 20 -15.51 0.31 21.78
CA THR A 20 -14.30 1.06 21.41
C THR A 20 -13.53 0.25 20.36
N PRO A 21 -13.19 0.81 19.18
CA PRO A 21 -12.55 0.04 18.11
C PRO A 21 -11.20 -0.51 18.58
N LEU A 22 -10.92 -1.76 18.22
CA LEU A 22 -9.65 -2.41 18.55
C LEU A 22 -8.55 -1.98 17.55
N VAL A 23 -7.39 -1.60 18.08
CA VAL A 23 -6.16 -1.35 17.29
C VAL A 23 -5.23 -2.56 17.42
N SER A 24 -4.86 -3.18 16.30
CA SER A 24 -3.79 -4.16 16.28
C SER A 24 -2.47 -3.50 15.97
N VAL A 25 -1.58 -3.46 16.95
CA VAL A 25 -0.18 -3.09 16.73
C VAL A 25 0.55 -4.32 16.20
N ILE A 26 1.08 -4.24 14.98
CA ILE A 26 1.84 -5.32 14.36
C ILE A 26 3.33 -5.02 14.44
N MET A 27 4.11 -5.99 14.91
CA MET A 27 5.54 -5.80 15.16
C MET A 27 6.34 -6.94 14.54
N PRO A 28 7.02 -6.72 13.40
CA PRO A 28 8.00 -7.68 12.91
C PRO A 28 9.23 -7.65 13.82
N LEU A 29 9.67 -8.82 14.26
CA LEU A 29 10.80 -8.98 15.17
C LEU A 29 11.90 -9.81 14.49
N TYR A 30 13.12 -9.26 14.46
CA TYR A 30 14.30 -10.01 14.03
C TYR A 30 15.55 -9.42 14.70
N ASN A 31 16.15 -10.17 15.61
CA ASN A 31 17.39 -9.81 16.31
C ASN A 31 17.37 -8.39 16.93
N ALA A 32 16.38 -8.13 17.78
CA ALA A 32 16.17 -6.85 18.46
C ALA A 32 16.08 -7.00 19.99
N GLU A 33 16.79 -7.98 20.58
CA GLU A 33 16.74 -8.29 22.02
C GLU A 33 16.95 -7.05 22.90
N ALA A 34 17.88 -6.18 22.50
CA ALA A 34 18.21 -4.96 23.23
C ALA A 34 17.12 -3.87 23.22
N TYR A 35 16.09 -3.98 22.37
CA TYR A 35 15.14 -2.90 22.13
C TYR A 35 13.67 -3.31 22.24
N VAL A 36 13.34 -4.58 21.96
CA VAL A 36 11.96 -5.03 21.83
C VAL A 36 11.13 -4.84 23.10
N GLU A 37 11.73 -5.00 24.28
CA GLU A 37 11.06 -4.75 25.57
C GLU A 37 10.58 -3.30 25.67
N ALA A 38 11.47 -2.34 25.42
CA ALA A 38 11.14 -0.92 25.46
C ALA A 38 10.13 -0.52 24.37
N ALA A 39 10.23 -1.12 23.18
CA ALA A 39 9.28 -0.91 22.10
C ALA A 39 7.86 -1.35 22.51
N ILE A 40 7.72 -2.56 23.04
CA ILE A 40 6.43 -3.08 23.52
C ILE A 40 5.89 -2.24 24.68
N HIS A 41 6.70 -1.91 25.68
CA HIS A 41 6.24 -1.06 26.79
C HIS A 41 5.77 0.32 26.32
N SER A 42 6.41 0.92 25.31
CA SER A 42 5.95 2.20 24.75
C SER A 42 4.57 2.10 24.11
N VAL A 43 4.25 0.96 23.48
CA VAL A 43 2.92 0.69 22.93
C VAL A 43 1.90 0.48 24.05
N LEU A 44 2.23 -0.32 25.07
CA LEU A 44 1.32 -0.59 26.20
C LEU A 44 1.05 0.64 27.07
N ALA A 45 1.99 1.60 27.08
CA ALA A 45 1.84 2.90 27.71
C ALA A 45 0.84 3.83 26.97
N SER A 46 0.28 3.40 25.83
CA SER A 46 -0.73 4.18 25.13
C SER A 46 -1.93 4.53 26.03
N SER A 47 -2.38 5.77 25.88
CA SER A 47 -3.64 6.27 26.43
C SER A 47 -4.86 5.56 25.82
N PHE A 48 -4.72 4.96 24.64
CA PHE A 48 -5.75 4.15 24.02
C PHE A 48 -5.67 2.70 24.51
N ARG A 49 -6.67 2.23 25.26
CA ARG A 49 -6.60 0.92 25.95
C ARG A 49 -7.07 -0.26 25.10
N SER A 50 -7.94 -0.03 24.11
CA SER A 50 -8.46 -1.08 23.22
C SER A 50 -7.42 -1.42 22.15
N LEU A 51 -6.35 -2.11 22.56
CA LEU A 51 -5.29 -2.56 21.66
C LEU A 51 -4.84 -3.99 21.93
N GLU A 52 -4.30 -4.62 20.89
CA GLU A 52 -3.51 -5.84 20.97
C GLU A 52 -2.14 -5.62 20.31
N VAL A 53 -1.13 -6.38 20.72
CA VAL A 53 0.22 -6.35 20.16
C VAL A 53 0.52 -7.73 19.58
N VAL A 54 0.58 -7.82 18.25
CA VAL A 54 0.91 -9.05 17.53
C VAL A 54 2.34 -8.95 17.05
N VAL A 55 3.23 -9.67 17.74
CA VAL A 55 4.64 -9.76 17.40
C VAL A 55 4.88 -11.00 16.57
N VAL A 56 5.59 -10.87 15.45
CA VAL A 56 6.00 -11.99 14.61
C VAL A 56 7.52 -12.06 14.60
N ASP A 57 8.06 -13.05 15.31
CA ASP A 57 9.48 -13.39 15.27
C ASP A 57 9.82 -14.07 13.94
N ASP A 58 10.59 -13.35 13.12
CA ASP A 58 11.01 -13.73 11.77
C ASP A 58 12.33 -14.51 11.81
N GLY A 59 12.41 -15.48 12.73
CA GLY A 59 13.56 -16.36 12.92
C GLY A 59 14.75 -15.68 13.59
N SER A 60 14.53 -14.95 14.69
CA SER A 60 15.62 -14.40 15.50
C SER A 60 16.55 -15.48 16.03
N THR A 61 17.84 -15.14 16.14
CA THR A 61 18.90 -16.00 16.66
C THR A 61 19.43 -15.54 18.02
N ASP A 62 18.93 -14.40 18.53
CA ASP A 62 19.25 -13.84 19.85
C ASP A 62 18.11 -14.10 20.86
N GLY A 63 18.13 -13.43 22.01
CA GLY A 63 17.10 -13.56 23.05
C GLY A 63 15.77 -12.87 22.74
N SER A 64 15.59 -12.25 21.57
CA SER A 64 14.40 -11.45 21.21
C SER A 64 13.08 -12.13 21.53
N ALA A 65 12.92 -13.39 21.08
CA ALA A 65 11.67 -14.11 21.25
C ALA A 65 11.35 -14.40 22.73
N LYS A 66 12.38 -14.69 23.54
CA LYS A 66 12.22 -14.97 24.98
C LYS A 66 11.73 -13.74 25.74
N VAL A 67 12.24 -12.55 25.37
CA VAL A 67 11.78 -11.28 25.94
C VAL A 67 10.28 -11.09 25.71
N VAL A 68 9.81 -11.35 24.48
CA VAL A 68 8.38 -11.21 24.16
C VAL A 68 7.51 -12.28 24.83
N GLU A 69 8.01 -13.52 24.96
CA GLU A 69 7.31 -14.57 25.72
C GLU A 69 7.07 -14.17 27.17
N ALA A 70 8.12 -13.69 27.86
CA ALA A 70 8.01 -13.25 29.25
C ALA A 70 7.01 -12.09 29.41
N LEU A 71 6.96 -11.16 28.46
CA LEU A 71 5.97 -10.08 28.46
C LEU A 71 4.54 -10.63 28.22
N ALA A 72 4.37 -11.58 27.30
CA ALA A 72 3.07 -12.18 27.01
C ALA A 72 2.49 -13.01 28.17
N GLU A 73 3.33 -13.55 29.06
CA GLU A 73 2.89 -14.19 30.30
C GLU A 73 2.21 -13.20 31.27
N THR A 74 2.62 -11.94 31.24
CA THR A 74 2.14 -10.90 32.17
C THR A 74 1.05 -10.00 31.57
N ASP A 75 1.01 -9.82 30.25
CA ASP A 75 0.01 -9.01 29.56
C ASP A 75 -0.65 -9.76 28.40
N ARG A 76 -1.94 -10.12 28.58
CA ARG A 76 -2.74 -10.88 27.61
C ARG A 76 -2.98 -10.16 26.29
N ARG A 77 -2.66 -8.87 26.18
CA ARG A 77 -2.76 -8.12 24.91
C ARG A 77 -1.63 -8.50 23.95
N ILE A 78 -0.55 -9.10 24.45
CA ILE A 78 0.63 -9.46 23.66
C ILE A 78 0.47 -10.89 23.13
N ARG A 79 0.74 -11.07 21.84
CA ARG A 79 0.76 -12.38 21.18
C ARG A 79 2.04 -12.50 20.37
N LEU A 80 2.82 -13.54 20.66
CA LEU A 80 3.99 -13.90 19.87
C LEU A 80 3.63 -14.99 18.87
N LEU A 81 3.97 -14.76 17.61
CA LEU A 81 3.98 -15.77 16.55
C LEU A 81 5.43 -15.96 16.09
N ARG A 82 5.73 -17.12 15.52
CA ARG A 82 7.05 -17.46 15.03
C ARG A 82 6.98 -17.98 13.60
N GLN A 83 7.96 -17.61 12.80
CA GLN A 83 8.16 -18.14 11.45
C GLN A 83 9.65 -18.28 11.14
N ALA A 84 9.98 -19.05 10.11
CA ALA A 84 11.31 -19.00 9.51
C ALA A 84 11.54 -17.64 8.85
N ASN A 85 12.79 -17.16 8.85
CA ASN A 85 13.15 -15.86 8.29
C ASN A 85 12.71 -15.74 6.82
N ALA A 86 11.78 -14.83 6.58
CA ALA A 86 11.24 -14.55 5.26
C ALA A 86 11.05 -13.05 4.99
N GLY A 87 11.54 -12.21 5.89
CA GLY A 87 11.55 -10.77 5.78
C GLY A 87 10.31 -10.09 6.35
N PRO A 88 10.41 -8.76 6.55
CA PRO A 88 9.41 -8.01 7.31
C PRO A 88 8.08 -7.84 6.58
N CYS A 89 8.03 -7.99 5.24
CA CYS A 89 6.75 -8.01 4.51
C CYS A 89 5.90 -9.19 4.97
N ARG A 90 6.47 -10.39 4.96
CA ARG A 90 5.78 -11.61 5.36
C ARG A 90 5.44 -11.58 6.83
N ALA A 91 6.37 -11.17 7.69
CA ALA A 91 6.09 -11.01 9.11
C ALA A 91 4.91 -10.06 9.38
N ARG A 92 4.83 -8.91 8.70
CA ARG A 92 3.68 -8.00 8.82
C ARG A 92 2.39 -8.60 8.26
N ASN A 93 2.42 -9.29 7.13
CA ASN A 93 1.25 -9.97 6.57
C ASN A 93 0.71 -11.04 7.54
N VAL A 94 1.59 -11.86 8.12
CA VAL A 94 1.25 -12.87 9.13
C VAL A 94 0.66 -12.22 10.38
N ALA A 95 1.24 -11.11 10.84
CA ALA A 95 0.75 -10.36 11.98
C ALA A 95 -0.68 -9.86 11.76
N VAL A 96 -0.96 -9.23 10.61
CA VAL A 96 -2.31 -8.73 10.27
C VAL A 96 -3.30 -9.86 10.09
N ALA A 97 -2.90 -10.97 9.45
CA ALA A 97 -3.77 -12.13 9.26
C ALA A 97 -4.21 -12.72 10.61
N ALA A 98 -3.35 -12.70 11.62
CA ALA A 98 -3.63 -13.19 12.96
C ALA A 98 -4.31 -12.15 13.87
N SER A 99 -4.41 -10.89 13.44
CA SER A 99 -4.95 -9.80 14.24
C SER A 99 -6.47 -9.62 14.07
N ARG A 100 -7.07 -8.89 15.01
CA ARG A 100 -8.52 -8.73 15.16
C ARG A 100 -8.97 -7.27 15.10
N GLY A 101 -8.03 -6.34 15.14
CA GLY A 101 -8.27 -4.91 15.17
C GLY A 101 -8.92 -4.39 13.90
N ARG A 102 -9.81 -3.40 14.08
CA ARG A 102 -10.36 -2.59 13.00
C ARG A 102 -9.28 -1.72 12.36
N TYR A 103 -8.33 -1.28 13.18
CA TYR A 103 -7.19 -0.47 12.79
C TYR A 103 -5.89 -1.26 12.93
N ILE A 104 -4.96 -1.00 12.03
CA ILE A 104 -3.63 -1.63 12.01
C ILE A 104 -2.58 -0.54 12.18
N LEU A 105 -1.63 -0.76 13.09
CA LEU A 105 -0.48 0.11 13.31
C LEU A 105 0.82 -0.70 13.25
N PRO A 106 1.63 -0.58 12.19
CA PRO A 106 2.96 -1.16 12.17
C PRO A 106 3.91 -0.39 13.10
N VAL A 107 4.63 -1.11 13.97
CA VAL A 107 5.69 -0.55 14.81
C VAL A 107 6.91 -1.46 14.72
N ASP A 108 8.08 -0.90 14.42
CA ASP A 108 9.32 -1.68 14.35
C ASP A 108 9.84 -1.98 15.77
N ALA A 109 10.42 -3.17 15.97
CA ALA A 109 10.83 -3.66 17.29
C ALA A 109 11.99 -2.87 17.96
N ASP A 110 12.60 -1.93 17.23
CA ASP A 110 13.66 -1.05 17.73
C ASP A 110 13.21 0.40 17.94
N ASP A 111 11.97 0.75 17.62
CA ASP A 111 11.43 2.10 17.70
C ASP A 111 10.46 2.28 18.90
N LEU A 112 10.17 3.53 19.28
CA LEU A 112 9.25 3.85 20.38
C LEU A 112 8.04 4.64 19.89
N LEU A 113 6.90 4.45 20.56
CA LEU A 113 5.64 5.15 20.28
C LEU A 113 5.30 6.13 21.41
N ALA A 114 4.76 7.29 21.06
CA ALA A 114 4.27 8.24 22.06
C ALA A 114 2.90 7.80 22.63
N PRO A 115 2.62 8.00 23.94
CA PRO A 115 1.38 7.54 24.57
C PRO A 115 0.08 8.05 23.94
N SER A 116 0.09 9.25 23.35
CA SER A 116 -1.11 9.86 22.75
C SER A 116 -1.36 9.45 21.30
N PHE A 117 -0.36 8.90 20.60
CA PHE A 117 -0.43 8.76 19.14
C PHE A 117 -1.62 7.90 18.66
N ILE A 118 -1.84 6.75 19.29
CA ILE A 118 -2.92 5.83 18.87
C ILE A 118 -4.29 6.49 19.06
N ALA A 119 -4.53 7.12 20.21
CA ALA A 119 -5.81 7.77 20.49
C ALA A 119 -6.10 8.90 19.49
N ASP A 120 -5.12 9.78 19.26
CA ASP A 120 -5.24 10.90 18.33
C ASP A 120 -5.46 10.40 16.88
N ALA A 121 -4.76 9.33 16.49
CA ALA A 121 -4.86 8.77 15.14
C ALA A 121 -6.19 8.05 14.89
N VAL A 122 -6.70 7.33 15.90
CA VAL A 122 -8.02 6.69 15.85
C VAL A 122 -9.11 7.75 15.71
N ALA A 123 -9.05 8.83 16.51
CA ALA A 123 -10.02 9.92 16.43
C ALA A 123 -10.10 10.54 15.02
N VAL A 124 -8.96 10.79 14.37
CA VAL A 124 -8.91 11.28 12.98
C VAL A 124 -9.59 10.30 12.02
N LEU A 125 -9.25 9.00 12.11
CA LEU A 125 -9.86 8.01 11.21
C LEU A 125 -11.36 7.86 11.47
N ASP A 126 -11.83 7.82 12.71
CA ASP A 126 -13.27 7.70 13.00
C ASP A 126 -14.07 8.90 12.51
N GLN A 127 -13.53 10.12 12.64
CA GLN A 127 -14.24 11.37 12.29
C GLN A 127 -14.13 11.73 10.81
N GLN A 128 -13.12 11.24 10.09
CA GLN A 128 -12.87 11.61 8.69
C GLN A 128 -12.74 10.37 7.79
N PRO A 129 -13.87 9.82 7.28
CA PRO A 129 -13.87 8.60 6.46
C PRO A 129 -13.01 8.68 5.19
N GLU A 130 -12.73 9.88 4.67
CA GLU A 130 -11.89 10.07 3.49
C GLU A 130 -10.38 10.00 3.79
N VAL A 131 -9.99 10.04 5.06
CA VAL A 131 -8.60 9.83 5.50
C VAL A 131 -8.31 8.33 5.52
N LYS A 132 -7.29 7.91 4.78
CA LYS A 132 -6.86 6.50 4.70
C LYS A 132 -5.69 6.19 5.61
N VAL A 133 -4.85 7.19 5.88
CA VAL A 133 -3.60 6.99 6.63
C VAL A 133 -3.39 8.18 7.56
N VAL A 134 -3.15 7.89 8.83
CA VAL A 134 -2.71 8.89 9.82
C VAL A 134 -1.27 8.56 10.22
N ARG A 135 -0.37 9.51 9.99
CA ARG A 135 1.06 9.34 10.26
C ARG A 135 1.54 10.23 11.41
N PRO A 136 2.55 9.80 12.18
CA PRO A 136 3.14 10.60 13.23
C PRO A 136 4.05 11.71 12.68
N THR A 137 4.25 12.78 13.46
CA THR A 137 5.52 13.51 13.42
C THR A 137 6.58 12.67 14.12
N ILE A 138 7.80 12.65 13.56
CA ILE A 138 8.84 11.70 13.94
C ILE A 138 10.07 12.44 14.46
N ASP A 139 10.62 11.98 15.57
CA ASP A 139 11.93 12.39 16.07
C ASP A 139 12.93 11.24 15.99
N PHE A 140 14.20 11.57 15.76
CA PHE A 140 15.28 10.59 15.80
C PHE A 140 15.74 10.34 17.24
N ILE A 141 16.08 9.08 17.54
CA ILE A 141 16.75 8.67 18.77
C ILE A 141 17.96 7.76 18.46
N GLY A 142 18.80 7.52 19.48
CA GLY A 142 20.03 6.73 19.33
C GLY A 142 21.18 7.57 18.78
N ARG A 143 21.80 7.15 17.65
CA ARG A 143 22.97 7.86 17.08
C ARG A 143 22.65 9.19 16.41
N ARG A 144 21.37 9.55 16.32
CA ARG A 144 20.91 10.83 15.78
C ARG A 144 19.75 11.32 16.64
N SER A 145 19.67 12.63 16.81
CA SER A 145 18.57 13.31 17.49
C SER A 145 17.91 14.35 16.59
N GLY A 146 16.76 14.84 17.02
CA GLY A 146 16.02 15.93 16.39
C GLY A 146 14.94 15.48 15.41
N ARG A 147 14.12 16.43 15.00
CA ARG A 147 12.92 16.19 14.20
C ARG A 147 13.24 15.71 12.79
N TRP A 148 12.52 14.68 12.34
CA TRP A 148 12.55 14.26 10.96
C TRP A 148 11.57 15.09 10.13
N HIS A 149 12.09 16.12 9.46
CA HIS A 149 11.32 16.92 8.52
C HIS A 149 10.93 16.11 7.27
N LEU A 150 9.71 15.58 7.29
CA LEU A 150 9.07 14.95 6.14
C LEU A 150 8.18 15.98 5.41
N PRO A 151 8.19 15.99 4.07
CA PRO A 151 7.29 16.85 3.30
C PRO A 151 5.83 16.43 3.50
N ASP A 152 4.93 17.33 3.15
CA ASP A 152 3.49 17.05 3.12
C ASP A 152 3.15 16.01 2.05
N PHE A 153 2.02 15.35 2.24
CA PHE A 153 1.63 14.25 1.38
C PHE A 153 1.27 14.73 -0.03
N SER A 154 1.78 14.02 -1.03
CA SER A 154 1.39 14.20 -2.42
C SER A 154 1.58 12.91 -3.20
N LEU A 155 0.59 12.49 -3.98
CA LEU A 155 0.71 11.35 -4.90
C LEU A 155 1.86 11.53 -5.89
N ARG A 156 2.06 12.75 -6.37
CA ARG A 156 3.17 13.10 -7.27
C ARG A 156 4.51 12.90 -6.60
N LEU A 157 4.63 13.25 -5.31
CA LEU A 157 5.85 13.02 -4.55
C LEU A 157 6.03 11.53 -4.23
N LEU A 158 4.95 10.84 -3.85
CA LEU A 158 4.93 9.41 -3.57
C LEU A 158 5.42 8.61 -4.78
N ALA A 159 5.06 9.02 -6.00
CA ALA A 159 5.54 8.40 -7.22
C ALA A 159 7.08 8.46 -7.40
N ARG A 160 7.77 9.40 -6.73
CA ARG A 160 9.23 9.53 -6.84
C ARG A 160 9.98 9.16 -5.58
N ARG A 161 9.34 9.22 -4.42
CA ARG A 161 9.98 9.04 -3.12
C ARG A 161 8.96 8.64 -2.07
N ASN A 162 9.30 7.59 -1.31
CA ASN A 162 8.62 7.34 -0.06
C ASN A 162 8.89 8.46 0.96
N HIS A 163 7.81 9.03 1.48
CA HIS A 163 7.82 10.06 2.49
C HIS A 163 6.78 9.80 3.59
N ILE A 164 6.22 8.58 3.65
CA ILE A 164 5.38 8.11 4.76
C ILE A 164 6.18 7.01 5.46
N ALA A 165 6.36 7.12 6.76
CA ALA A 165 7.06 6.09 7.54
C ALA A 165 6.24 4.80 7.57
N ALA A 166 6.89 3.67 7.88
CA ALA A 166 6.17 2.41 8.07
C ALA A 166 5.15 2.51 9.21
N CYS A 167 5.50 3.23 10.28
CA CYS A 167 4.57 3.56 11.36
C CYS A 167 3.57 4.64 10.90
N ALA A 168 2.37 4.19 10.56
CA ALA A 168 1.20 5.00 10.33
C ALA A 168 -0.05 4.12 10.55
N LEU A 169 -1.11 4.69 11.13
CA LEU A 169 -2.37 4.02 11.39
C LEU A 169 -3.23 4.00 10.12
N TYR A 170 -3.82 2.86 9.81
CA TYR A 170 -4.77 2.70 8.70
C TYR A 170 -5.87 1.70 9.05
N ARG A 171 -6.95 1.68 8.26
CA ARG A 171 -8.03 0.70 8.42
C ARG A 171 -7.60 -0.66 7.91
N ARG A 172 -7.98 -1.73 8.61
CA ARG A 172 -7.77 -3.11 8.17
C ARG A 172 -8.43 -3.38 6.80
N GLU A 173 -9.63 -2.85 6.57
CA GLU A 173 -10.34 -3.04 5.29
C GLU A 173 -9.55 -2.53 4.07
N ASP A 174 -8.79 -1.43 4.24
CA ASP A 174 -7.96 -0.89 3.16
C ASP A 174 -6.74 -1.78 2.93
N PHE A 175 -6.15 -2.35 3.99
CA PHE A 175 -5.09 -3.34 3.88
C PHE A 175 -5.54 -4.59 3.11
N ASP A 176 -6.71 -5.13 3.47
CA ASP A 176 -7.27 -6.33 2.84
C ASP A 176 -7.58 -6.05 1.35
N ARG A 177 -8.13 -4.87 1.04
CA ARG A 177 -8.44 -4.43 -0.33
C ARG A 177 -7.21 -4.35 -1.23
N VAL A 178 -6.04 -3.98 -0.69
CA VAL A 178 -4.81 -3.87 -1.47
C VAL A 178 -3.99 -5.16 -1.51
N GLY A 179 -4.40 -6.19 -0.76
CA GLY A 179 -3.70 -7.48 -0.69
C GLY A 179 -2.42 -7.45 0.15
N GLY A 180 -2.31 -6.52 1.10
CA GLY A 180 -1.20 -6.44 2.05
C GLY A 180 0.17 -6.02 1.47
N TYR A 181 1.24 -6.36 2.18
CA TYR A 181 2.62 -6.03 1.80
C TYR A 181 3.15 -6.96 0.71
N CYS A 182 3.88 -6.41 -0.26
CA CYS A 182 4.53 -7.17 -1.32
C CYS A 182 5.75 -7.96 -0.82
N GLU A 183 5.64 -9.28 -0.75
CA GLU A 183 6.72 -10.17 -0.31
C GLU A 183 7.88 -10.30 -1.31
N GLU A 184 7.66 -9.97 -2.59
CA GLU A 184 8.74 -9.94 -3.60
C GLU A 184 9.70 -8.75 -3.41
N LEU A 185 9.27 -7.72 -2.67
CA LEU A 185 10.04 -6.50 -2.49
C LEU A 185 11.02 -6.65 -1.33
N LYS A 186 12.31 -6.74 -1.67
CA LYS A 186 13.39 -6.98 -0.70
C LYS A 186 13.79 -5.76 0.14
N ALA A 187 13.29 -4.58 -0.20
CA ALA A 187 13.56 -3.32 0.48
C ALA A 187 12.51 -2.27 0.13
N ARG A 188 12.28 -1.28 1.00
CA ARG A 188 11.29 -0.21 0.79
C ARG A 188 9.87 -0.75 0.64
N GLU A 189 9.56 -1.78 1.42
CA GLU A 189 8.26 -2.45 1.46
C GLU A 189 7.10 -1.48 1.76
N ASP A 190 7.38 -0.51 2.63
CA ASP A 190 6.50 0.59 2.98
C ASP A 190 6.13 1.42 1.75
N TRP A 191 7.07 1.64 0.82
CA TRP A 191 6.81 2.44 -0.38
C TRP A 191 5.80 1.79 -1.32
N ASP A 192 5.95 0.48 -1.58
CA ASP A 192 4.97 -0.26 -2.38
C ASP A 192 3.60 -0.25 -1.72
N PHE A 193 3.56 -0.52 -0.42
CA PHE A 193 2.32 -0.56 0.34
C PHE A 193 1.58 0.78 0.29
N TRP A 194 2.27 1.90 0.53
CA TRP A 194 1.65 3.22 0.47
C TRP A 194 1.17 3.60 -0.94
N ILE A 195 1.88 3.18 -2.00
CA ILE A 195 1.35 3.38 -3.37
C ILE A 195 0.06 2.57 -3.54
N SER A 196 0.02 1.30 -3.11
CA SER A 196 -1.17 0.47 -3.21
C SER A 196 -2.38 1.09 -2.49
N MET A 197 -2.17 1.61 -1.27
CA MET A 197 -3.20 2.24 -0.45
C MET A 197 -3.77 3.53 -1.06
N LEU A 198 -2.91 4.33 -1.70
CA LEU A 198 -3.22 5.73 -2.03
C LEU A 198 -3.35 6.02 -3.52
N LYS A 199 -2.93 5.12 -4.42
CA LYS A 199 -2.95 5.36 -5.89
C LYS A 199 -4.34 5.65 -6.48
N HIS A 200 -5.41 5.26 -5.77
CA HIS A 200 -6.79 5.52 -6.15
C HIS A 200 -7.45 6.67 -5.37
N GLY A 201 -6.66 7.52 -4.69
CA GLY A 201 -7.15 8.63 -3.88
C GLY A 201 -7.28 8.30 -2.40
N GLY A 202 -7.73 9.29 -1.63
CA GLY A 202 -7.75 9.31 -0.16
C GLY A 202 -6.79 10.36 0.41
N LYS A 203 -7.03 10.79 1.66
CA LYS A 203 -6.19 11.75 2.37
C LYS A 203 -5.19 11.05 3.29
N VAL A 204 -4.05 11.70 3.50
CA VAL A 204 -3.06 11.34 4.52
C VAL A 204 -2.92 12.51 5.47
N VAL A 205 -3.15 12.28 6.75
CA VAL A 205 -3.03 13.30 7.80
C VAL A 205 -1.75 13.05 8.59
N ARG A 206 -0.99 14.11 8.86
CA ARG A 206 0.14 14.07 9.80
C ARG A 206 -0.31 14.71 11.10
N LEU A 207 -0.17 14.00 12.21
CA LEU A 207 -0.38 14.61 13.52
C LEU A 207 0.77 15.57 13.87
N PRO A 208 0.50 16.75 14.43
CA PRO A 208 1.52 17.78 14.67
C PRO A 208 2.52 17.38 15.75
N GLU A 209 2.06 16.63 16.76
CA GLU A 209 2.90 16.16 17.86
C GLU A 209 3.76 14.97 17.46
N VAL A 210 4.90 14.85 18.14
CA VAL A 210 5.80 13.70 17.97
C VAL A 210 5.08 12.46 18.48
N GLY A 211 4.73 11.58 17.54
CA GLY A 211 4.03 10.32 17.81
C GLY A 211 4.94 9.09 17.78
N TYR A 212 6.14 9.25 17.23
CA TYR A 212 7.04 8.14 16.93
C TYR A 212 8.51 8.54 17.04
N TYR A 213 9.32 7.69 17.66
CA TYR A 213 10.74 7.90 17.87
C TYR A 213 11.53 6.85 17.10
N TYR A 214 12.13 7.29 15.99
CA TYR A 214 12.85 6.43 15.07
C TYR A 214 14.32 6.28 15.48
N ARG A 215 14.74 5.05 15.79
CA ARG A 215 16.09 4.73 16.24
C ARG A 215 17.06 4.62 15.07
N VAL A 216 18.17 5.34 15.20
CA VAL A 216 19.27 5.27 14.24
C VAL A 216 20.43 4.47 14.84
N VAL A 217 20.68 3.29 14.28
CA VAL A 217 21.81 2.41 14.62
C VAL A 217 22.88 2.39 13.53
N ALA A 218 24.12 1.99 13.88
CA ALA A 218 25.28 2.01 12.99
C ALA A 218 25.09 1.18 11.71
N GLN A 219 24.45 0.02 11.81
CA GLN A 219 24.21 -0.92 10.71
C GLN A 219 22.76 -0.88 10.21
N SER A 220 22.11 0.29 10.21
CA SER A 220 20.71 0.41 9.78
C SER A 220 20.48 -0.20 8.40
N LYS A 221 19.40 -0.99 8.27
CA LYS A 221 18.94 -1.62 7.01
C LYS A 221 18.96 -0.64 5.83
N ARG A 222 18.67 0.63 6.08
CA ARG A 222 18.68 1.74 5.11
C ARG A 222 19.98 1.86 4.29
N PHE A 223 21.14 1.53 4.85
CA PHE A 223 22.42 1.60 4.12
C PHE A 223 22.61 0.41 3.19
N ARG A 224 22.23 -0.79 3.63
CA ARG A 224 22.30 -2.03 2.85
C ARG A 224 21.34 -1.98 1.64
N ASP A 225 20.14 -1.46 1.85
CA ASP A 225 19.07 -1.38 0.85
C ASP A 225 19.42 -0.51 -0.38
N ARG A 226 20.42 0.38 -0.27
CA ARG A 226 20.84 1.21 -1.42
C ARG A 226 21.27 0.36 -2.63
N LYS A 227 21.84 -0.82 -2.39
CA LYS A 227 22.26 -1.75 -3.44
C LYS A 227 21.06 -2.37 -4.18
N LEU A 228 19.89 -2.40 -3.56
CA LEU A 228 18.66 -2.99 -4.10
C LEU A 228 17.83 -2.00 -4.94
N ALA A 229 18.30 -0.77 -5.16
CA ALA A 229 17.52 0.27 -5.84
C ALA A 229 16.99 -0.15 -7.23
N ALA A 230 17.78 -0.90 -8.00
CA ALA A 230 17.35 -1.40 -9.31
C ALA A 230 16.21 -2.43 -9.21
N HIS A 231 16.29 -3.34 -8.24
CA HIS A 231 15.22 -4.30 -7.92
C HIS A 231 13.93 -3.57 -7.54
N VAL A 232 14.02 -2.66 -6.55
CA VAL A 232 12.88 -1.88 -6.06
C VAL A 232 12.19 -1.13 -7.21
N ILE A 233 12.94 -0.42 -8.04
CA ILE A 233 12.37 0.36 -9.15
C ILE A 233 11.70 -0.55 -10.19
N ARG A 234 12.29 -1.72 -10.48
CA ARG A 234 11.69 -2.69 -11.40
C ARG A 234 10.37 -3.22 -10.86
N THR A 235 10.36 -3.71 -9.62
CA THR A 235 9.18 -4.28 -8.98
C THR A 235 8.05 -3.25 -8.87
N LEU A 236 8.36 -2.02 -8.45
CA LEU A 236 7.38 -0.93 -8.39
C LEU A 236 6.79 -0.65 -9.78
N ASN A 237 7.62 -0.52 -10.83
CA ASN A 237 7.13 -0.24 -12.18
C ASN A 237 6.21 -1.34 -12.72
N ILE A 238 6.44 -2.60 -12.36
CA ILE A 238 5.57 -3.71 -12.73
C ILE A 238 4.22 -3.60 -12.01
N ARG A 239 4.25 -3.39 -10.69
CA ARG A 239 3.04 -3.39 -9.84
C ARG A 239 2.17 -2.14 -10.01
N HIS A 240 2.79 -0.99 -10.31
CA HIS A 240 2.14 0.32 -10.29
C HIS A 240 2.32 1.09 -11.60
N ALA A 241 2.39 0.38 -12.73
CA ALA A 241 2.60 0.98 -14.05
C ALA A 241 1.60 2.12 -14.36
N ALA A 242 0.31 1.89 -14.13
CA ALA A 242 -0.75 2.89 -14.38
C ALA A 242 -0.58 4.14 -13.50
N PHE A 243 -0.24 3.95 -12.22
CA PHE A 243 0.03 5.05 -11.30
C PHE A 243 1.25 5.87 -11.76
N PHE A 244 2.33 5.23 -12.21
CA PHE A 244 3.47 5.96 -12.75
C PHE A 244 3.18 6.63 -14.08
N GLU A 245 2.37 6.04 -14.96
CA GLU A 245 1.92 6.70 -16.18
C GLU A 245 1.15 7.98 -15.83
N GLN A 246 0.21 7.91 -14.88
CA GLN A 246 -0.59 9.06 -14.45
C GLN A 246 0.27 10.15 -13.78
N GLN A 247 1.15 9.78 -12.85
CA GLN A 247 1.90 10.75 -12.04
C GLN A 247 3.19 11.24 -12.71
N LEU A 248 3.79 10.40 -13.56
CA LEU A 248 5.12 10.63 -14.14
C LEU A 248 5.16 10.64 -15.68
N GLY A 249 4.05 10.35 -16.37
CA GLY A 249 4.02 10.20 -17.84
C GLY A 249 4.81 8.99 -18.35
N GLY A 250 5.04 7.98 -17.50
CA GLY A 250 5.85 6.82 -17.81
C GLY A 250 6.44 6.15 -16.58
N PRO A 251 7.35 5.18 -16.77
CA PRO A 251 7.94 4.43 -15.67
C PRO A 251 8.80 5.32 -14.77
N LEU A 252 8.88 4.94 -13.49
CA LEU A 252 9.84 5.45 -12.53
C LEU A 252 11.27 5.12 -12.99
N ARG A 253 12.14 6.13 -13.09
CA ARG A 253 13.54 5.98 -13.52
C ARG A 253 14.48 5.86 -12.33
N ARG A 254 15.69 5.33 -12.56
CA ARG A 254 16.76 5.23 -11.55
C ARG A 254 17.05 6.59 -10.90
N MET A 255 17.18 7.62 -11.73
CA MET A 255 17.24 9.00 -11.26
C MET A 255 15.83 9.51 -11.02
N ARG A 256 15.28 9.17 -9.84
CA ARG A 256 13.86 9.32 -9.50
C ARG A 256 13.31 10.72 -9.73
N SER A 257 14.06 11.76 -9.35
CA SER A 257 13.68 13.17 -9.53
C SER A 257 13.48 13.58 -10.98
N TRP A 258 14.24 12.97 -11.91
CA TRP A 258 14.24 13.26 -13.35
C TRP A 258 13.25 12.40 -14.14
N SER A 259 12.54 11.47 -13.49
CA SER A 259 11.65 10.52 -14.18
C SER A 259 10.66 11.22 -15.10
N ARG A 260 10.01 12.30 -14.64
CA ARG A 260 9.06 13.08 -15.44
C ARG A 260 9.69 13.69 -16.68
N TRP A 261 10.84 14.32 -16.51
CA TRP A 261 11.54 14.98 -17.60
C TRP A 261 12.02 13.97 -18.64
N ILE A 262 12.65 12.88 -18.19
CA ILE A 262 13.07 11.77 -19.06
C ILE A 262 11.85 11.15 -19.78
N ASN A 263 10.74 10.96 -19.07
CA ASN A 263 9.53 10.39 -19.66
C ASN A 263 8.90 11.32 -20.68
N ALA A 264 8.86 12.63 -20.43
CA ALA A 264 8.39 13.63 -21.38
C ALA A 264 9.28 13.65 -22.64
N LEU A 265 10.61 13.65 -22.48
CA LEU A 265 11.57 13.63 -23.59
C LEU A 265 11.46 12.34 -24.44
N THR A 266 11.20 11.21 -23.79
CA THR A 266 11.07 9.91 -24.46
C THR A 266 9.65 9.63 -24.97
N ARG A 267 8.66 10.47 -24.64
CA ARG A 267 7.25 10.25 -25.03
C ARG A 267 7.05 10.26 -26.55
N PRO A 268 7.67 11.17 -27.34
CA PRO A 268 7.59 11.12 -28.80
C PRO A 268 8.18 9.84 -29.41
N LEU A 269 9.15 9.22 -28.72
CA LEU A 269 9.76 7.94 -29.15
C LEU A 269 8.86 6.74 -28.83
N ARG A 270 7.85 6.90 -27.97
CA ARG A 270 6.83 5.87 -27.73
C ARG A 270 5.82 5.94 -28.86
N TYR A 271 6.04 5.16 -29.92
CA TYR A 271 5.24 5.10 -31.14
C TYR A 271 3.79 4.57 -30.96
N ARG A 272 3.23 4.61 -29.75
CA ARG A 272 1.89 4.12 -29.43
C ARG A 272 1.01 5.28 -28.96
N LYS A 273 0.03 5.64 -29.79
CA LYS A 273 -1.08 6.52 -29.44
C LYS A 273 -2.27 5.63 -29.05
N THR A 274 -2.75 5.76 -27.82
CA THR A 274 -4.01 5.14 -27.38
C THR A 274 -5.06 6.26 -27.38
N VAL A 275 -6.14 6.08 -28.13
CA VAL A 275 -7.29 6.98 -28.15
C VAL A 275 -8.45 6.21 -27.54
N THR A 276 -9.14 6.82 -26.57
CA THR A 276 -10.37 6.29 -25.99
C THR A 276 -11.46 7.34 -26.18
N THR A 277 -12.69 6.91 -26.40
CA THR A 277 -13.86 7.79 -26.24
C THR A 277 -14.01 8.17 -24.75
N GLU A 278 -14.75 9.24 -24.45
CA GLU A 278 -15.20 9.46 -23.07
C GLU A 278 -16.10 8.28 -22.68
N VAL A 279 -15.82 7.65 -21.54
CA VAL A 279 -16.51 6.42 -21.11
C VAL A 279 -17.51 6.79 -20.02
N ALA A 280 -18.80 6.58 -20.28
CA ALA A 280 -19.85 6.82 -19.30
C ALA A 280 -19.69 5.91 -18.06
N PRO A 281 -20.05 6.35 -16.84
CA PRO A 281 -19.93 5.55 -15.62
C PRO A 281 -20.56 4.14 -15.69
N PRO A 282 -21.73 3.92 -16.33
CA PRO A 282 -22.31 2.58 -16.48
C PRO A 282 -21.42 1.62 -17.29
N VAL A 283 -20.73 2.13 -18.31
CA VAL A 283 -19.82 1.35 -19.16
C VAL A 283 -18.60 0.87 -18.38
N LYS A 284 -18.10 1.68 -17.43
CA LYS A 284 -16.99 1.28 -16.56
C LYS A 284 -17.36 0.08 -15.68
N GLN A 285 -18.52 0.10 -15.05
CA GLN A 285 -19.01 -1.00 -14.20
C GLN A 285 -19.24 -2.28 -15.03
N PHE A 286 -19.83 -2.13 -16.21
CA PHE A 286 -20.02 -3.25 -17.13
C PHE A 286 -18.71 -3.94 -17.55
N VAL A 287 -17.64 -3.17 -17.80
CA VAL A 287 -16.33 -3.72 -18.18
C VAL A 287 -15.71 -4.57 -17.05
N GLU A 288 -15.96 -4.24 -15.78
CA GLU A 288 -15.45 -4.99 -14.63
C GLU A 288 -16.17 -6.34 -14.46
N GLU A 289 -17.46 -6.40 -14.78
CA GLU A 289 -18.29 -7.61 -14.70
C GLU A 289 -18.26 -8.45 -16.01
N LEU A 290 -17.51 -7.96 -17.00
CA LEU A 290 -17.55 -8.44 -18.38
C LEU A 290 -17.27 -9.93 -18.57
N PRO A 291 -16.30 -10.59 -17.90
CA PRO A 291 -16.05 -12.01 -18.13
C PRO A 291 -17.24 -12.91 -17.75
N TRP A 292 -17.97 -12.57 -16.67
CA TRP A 292 -19.18 -13.30 -16.27
C TRP A 292 -20.38 -12.92 -17.13
N ARG A 293 -20.61 -11.61 -17.32
CA ARG A 293 -21.71 -11.12 -18.17
C ARG A 293 -21.58 -11.60 -19.61
N PHE A 294 -20.37 -11.72 -20.14
CA PHE A 294 -20.14 -12.22 -21.49
C PHE A 294 -20.54 -13.70 -21.65
N ALA A 295 -20.40 -14.51 -20.59
CA ALA A 295 -20.84 -15.90 -20.59
C ALA A 295 -22.36 -16.04 -20.38
N ALA A 296 -22.96 -15.24 -19.49
CA ALA A 296 -24.34 -15.41 -19.02
C ALA A 296 -25.38 -14.50 -19.70
N GLU A 297 -24.96 -13.34 -20.20
CA GLU A 297 -25.83 -12.26 -20.70
C GLU A 297 -25.46 -11.86 -22.15
N GLY A 298 -26.21 -10.88 -22.68
CA GLY A 298 -25.98 -10.27 -23.99
C GLY A 298 -26.61 -11.03 -25.15
N ARG A 299 -26.96 -10.31 -26.21
CA ARG A 299 -27.50 -10.90 -27.44
C ARG A 299 -26.35 -11.38 -28.31
N GLU A 300 -26.29 -12.67 -28.59
CA GLU A 300 -25.30 -13.24 -29.49
C GLU A 300 -25.50 -12.72 -30.92
N ILE A 301 -24.46 -12.07 -31.46
CA ILE A 301 -24.41 -11.61 -32.86
C ILE A 301 -23.74 -12.68 -33.72
N PHE A 302 -22.67 -13.29 -33.20
CA PHE A 302 -21.85 -14.25 -33.94
C PHE A 302 -21.08 -15.18 -32.99
N LYS A 303 -21.01 -16.48 -33.31
CA LYS A 303 -20.22 -17.46 -32.55
C LYS A 303 -19.55 -18.49 -33.44
N ASN A 304 -18.22 -18.58 -33.31
CA ASN A 304 -17.36 -19.64 -33.86
C ASN A 304 -16.13 -19.75 -32.94
N ARG A 305 -14.89 -19.79 -33.46
CA ARG A 305 -13.64 -19.68 -32.68
C ARG A 305 -13.52 -18.40 -31.84
N ASN A 306 -14.28 -17.36 -32.19
CA ASN A 306 -14.43 -16.12 -31.43
C ASN A 306 -15.94 -15.89 -31.23
N ALA A 307 -16.32 -15.17 -30.18
CA ALA A 307 -17.71 -14.82 -29.92
C ALA A 307 -17.89 -13.29 -29.94
N ILE A 308 -19.02 -12.84 -30.47
CA ILE A 308 -19.43 -11.43 -30.48
C ILE A 308 -20.83 -11.34 -29.88
N ARG A 309 -20.98 -10.51 -28.86
CA ARG A 309 -22.26 -10.28 -28.17
C ARG A 309 -22.53 -8.78 -28.03
N ARG A 310 -23.81 -8.42 -28.14
CA ARG A 310 -24.32 -7.07 -27.90
C ARG A 310 -24.86 -6.95 -26.48
N PHE A 311 -24.50 -5.88 -25.80
CA PHE A 311 -24.99 -5.53 -24.47
C PHE A 311 -25.55 -4.11 -24.51
N GLU A 312 -26.64 -3.89 -23.77
CA GLU A 312 -27.19 -2.56 -23.54
C GLU A 312 -26.80 -2.16 -22.10
N VAL A 313 -26.07 -1.06 -21.95
CA VAL A 313 -25.46 -0.64 -20.68
C VAL A 313 -25.73 0.85 -20.47
N GLY A 314 -26.77 1.15 -19.69
CA GLY A 314 -27.28 2.52 -19.60
C GLY A 314 -27.91 2.94 -20.94
N GLU A 315 -27.49 4.08 -21.48
CA GLU A 315 -27.89 4.54 -22.82
C GLU A 315 -26.97 4.03 -23.94
N ASP A 316 -25.87 3.35 -23.58
CA ASP A 316 -24.85 2.89 -24.52
C ASP A 316 -25.10 1.45 -24.97
N THR A 317 -25.03 1.22 -26.28
CA THR A 317 -24.93 -0.14 -26.85
C THR A 317 -23.46 -0.54 -26.99
N LEU A 318 -23.05 -1.62 -26.33
CA LEU A 318 -21.69 -2.15 -26.41
C LEU A 318 -21.66 -3.46 -27.20
N VAL A 319 -20.81 -3.52 -28.23
CA VAL A 319 -20.50 -4.76 -28.94
C VAL A 319 -19.17 -5.29 -28.42
N VAL A 320 -19.22 -6.41 -27.72
CA VAL A 320 -18.06 -7.01 -27.09
C VAL A 320 -17.63 -8.22 -27.90
N LYS A 321 -16.33 -8.32 -28.16
CA LYS A 321 -15.73 -9.42 -28.92
C LYS A 321 -14.71 -10.17 -28.07
N GLU A 322 -15.02 -11.42 -27.76
CA GLU A 322 -14.08 -12.36 -27.19
C GLU A 322 -13.31 -13.06 -28.32
N PHE A 323 -11.98 -13.10 -28.22
CA PHE A 323 -11.16 -13.78 -29.23
C PHE A 323 -10.13 -14.73 -28.63
N CYS A 324 -9.97 -15.89 -29.28
CA CYS A 324 -8.86 -16.79 -29.01
C CYS A 324 -7.57 -16.27 -29.68
N LEU A 325 -6.47 -16.25 -28.94
CA LEU A 325 -5.17 -15.81 -29.48
C LEU A 325 -4.60 -16.84 -30.47
N PRO A 326 -3.95 -16.40 -31.58
CA PRO A 326 -3.32 -17.32 -32.54
C PRO A 326 -1.98 -17.88 -32.04
N HIS A 327 -1.59 -19.03 -32.59
CA HIS A 327 -0.28 -19.66 -32.34
C HIS A 327 0.90 -18.73 -32.72
N ALA A 328 2.01 -18.89 -32.00
CA ALA A 328 3.14 -17.95 -31.96
C ALA A 328 3.73 -17.55 -33.33
N PHE A 329 3.82 -18.47 -34.29
CA PHE A 329 4.39 -18.23 -35.62
C PHE A 329 3.63 -17.14 -36.40
N ASN A 330 2.29 -17.19 -36.38
CA ASN A 330 1.46 -16.22 -37.09
C ASN A 330 1.55 -14.81 -36.51
N ARG A 331 1.94 -14.65 -35.23
CA ARG A 331 2.13 -13.33 -34.61
C ARG A 331 3.33 -12.56 -35.19
N PHE A 332 4.31 -13.25 -35.77
CA PHE A 332 5.52 -12.64 -36.36
C PHE A 332 5.22 -11.93 -37.69
N VAL A 333 4.45 -12.59 -38.56
CA VAL A 333 4.10 -12.10 -39.91
C VAL A 333 3.24 -10.82 -39.88
N TYR A 334 2.35 -10.68 -38.89
CA TYR A 334 1.47 -9.50 -38.78
C TYR A 334 2.20 -8.18 -38.49
N ARG A 335 3.51 -8.20 -38.19
CA ARG A 335 4.27 -7.02 -37.72
C ARG A 335 4.72 -6.08 -38.85
N TRP A 336 4.73 -6.52 -40.11
CA TRP A 336 5.36 -5.77 -41.22
C TRP A 336 4.42 -5.34 -42.35
N PHE A 337 3.34 -6.08 -42.61
CA PHE A 337 2.54 -5.86 -43.83
C PHE A 337 1.06 -5.56 -43.60
N ARG A 338 0.61 -5.43 -42.35
CA ARG A 338 -0.81 -5.24 -42.03
C ARG A 338 -1.01 -4.28 -40.86
N SER A 339 -2.05 -3.44 -40.93
CA SER A 339 -2.52 -2.63 -39.80
C SER A 339 -2.72 -3.48 -38.55
N SER A 340 -2.61 -2.91 -37.35
CA SER A 340 -2.73 -3.73 -36.14
C SER A 340 -4.13 -4.36 -36.06
N LYS A 341 -4.24 -5.58 -35.49
CA LYS A 341 -5.55 -6.24 -35.33
C LYS A 341 -6.51 -5.37 -34.52
N ALA A 342 -6.00 -4.56 -33.58
CA ALA A 342 -6.76 -3.60 -32.80
C ALA A 342 -7.35 -2.48 -33.68
N GLN A 343 -6.54 -1.90 -34.56
CA GLN A 343 -6.99 -0.85 -35.48
C GLN A 343 -8.05 -1.34 -36.46
N ARG A 344 -7.87 -2.52 -37.07
CA ARG A 344 -8.91 -3.10 -37.93
C ARG A 344 -10.19 -3.49 -37.19
N SER A 345 -10.07 -3.87 -35.92
CA SER A 345 -11.25 -4.21 -35.12
C SER A 345 -12.00 -2.96 -34.68
N PHE A 346 -11.32 -1.82 -34.53
CA PHE A 346 -11.94 -0.51 -34.30
C PHE A 346 -12.57 0.06 -35.56
N GLU A 347 -11.91 -0.05 -36.73
CA GLU A 347 -12.45 0.45 -38.01
C GLU A 347 -13.64 -0.38 -38.53
N TYR A 348 -13.77 -1.64 -38.06
CA TYR A 348 -14.87 -2.53 -38.42
C TYR A 348 -16.08 -2.42 -37.47
N ALA A 349 -15.83 -1.98 -36.23
CA ALA A 349 -16.86 -1.73 -35.24
C ALA A 349 -17.41 -0.32 -35.43
#